data_AF-A0A848UGW4-F1
#
_entry.id   AF-A0A848UGW4-F1
#
_cell.length_a   1.000
_cell.length_b   1.000
_cell.length_c   1.000
_cell.angle_alpha   90.00
_cell.angle_beta   90.00
_cell.angle_gamma   90.00
#
_symmetry.space_group_name_H-M   'P 1'
#
loop_
_entity.id
_entity.type
_entity.pdbx_description
1 polymer ?
#
loop_
_entity_poly.entity_id
_entity_poly.type
_entity_poly.pdbx_seq_one_letter_code
_entity_poly.pdbx_strand_id
1 'polypeptide(L)'
;VTVRFLRATWAVALLGSVLYVIAFAADFNGTSLGTALSPGEWLELNDAGWEGRGALLRLVLIAASGWVAMRPERIIDPQTAMWAWAVPGFALVAVAMSRIEGPAAWLGFIVGVAHVLSVAVWFGGAALVARVVLAGPGEDDLVQATRTFSRISIPAILVACVTGIIQLVRLDGGNLFNTSHGRVLLLKVVAVAAMLAVAIAVRQQVTMRLDRAQELTVPAADRFRRAFGAEAAFGVVALAFSGWLLGLTPANVDQFPGETYTRELRFNDPGSGLEAVVKIGPSQVGANGFRIEVSAPEEGISNLELAFVPPEGSNLPTMVQDIPLTTWGTAQLDIADGLPFRVGGTWTLQLSAATGAGVLDGATATFTVLGADGTEVTIPAVVGSAPVEVEIIDQSTTTAPFATTTTLAPATSTSAPSG
;
A
#
# COMPACT_ATOMS: atom_id res chain seq x y z
N VAL A 1 -18.97 23.88 -21.23
CA VAL A 1 -18.55 22.48 -20.93
C VAL A 1 -17.48 22.45 -19.83
N THR A 2 -16.42 23.24 -19.95
CA THR A 2 -15.29 23.36 -18.99
C THR A 2 -15.71 23.47 -17.53
N VAL A 3 -16.56 24.44 -17.18
CA VAL A 3 -17.01 24.65 -15.78
C VAL A 3 -17.68 23.41 -15.20
N ARG A 4 -18.54 22.74 -15.98
CA ARG A 4 -19.20 21.50 -15.53
C ARG A 4 -18.20 20.38 -15.32
N PHE A 5 -17.23 20.23 -16.23
CA PHE A 5 -16.18 19.22 -16.13
C PHE A 5 -15.29 19.44 -14.88
N LEU A 6 -14.85 20.67 -14.62
CA LEU A 6 -14.01 20.99 -13.47
C LEU A 6 -14.76 20.78 -12.14
N ARG A 7 -16.03 21.19 -12.06
CA ARG A 7 -16.86 20.95 -10.88
C ARG A 7 -17.09 19.45 -10.64
N ALA A 8 -17.36 18.67 -11.69
CA ALA A 8 -17.53 17.23 -11.58
C ALA A 8 -16.22 16.54 -11.15
N THR A 9 -15.09 16.91 -11.74
CA THR A 9 -13.77 16.36 -11.39
C THR A 9 -13.42 16.67 -9.94
N TRP A 10 -13.66 17.90 -9.49
CA TRP A 10 -13.47 18.29 -8.10
C TRP A 10 -14.38 17.51 -7.14
N ALA A 11 -15.67 17.36 -7.48
CA ALA A 11 -16.61 16.60 -6.65
C ALA A 11 -16.20 15.13 -6.52
N VAL A 12 -15.76 14.49 -7.60
CA VAL A 12 -15.23 13.11 -7.58
C VAL A 12 -13.96 13.03 -6.76
N ALA A 13 -13.03 13.98 -6.91
CA ALA A 13 -11.80 14.01 -6.13
C ALA A 13 -12.07 14.21 -4.63
N LEU A 14 -13.01 15.08 -4.27
CA LEU A 14 -13.40 15.33 -2.88
C LEU A 14 -14.07 14.09 -2.28
N LEU A 15 -15.09 13.54 -2.95
CA LEU A 15 -15.78 12.34 -2.48
C LEU A 15 -14.81 11.17 -2.32
N GLY A 16 -13.96 10.92 -3.32
CA GLY A 16 -12.96 9.85 -3.25
C GLY A 16 -11.95 10.06 -2.12
N SER A 17 -11.56 11.30 -1.83
CA SER A 17 -10.61 11.59 -0.73
C SER A 17 -11.27 11.47 0.64
N VAL A 18 -12.54 11.86 0.78
CA VAL A 18 -13.33 11.63 2.00
C VAL A 18 -13.50 10.13 2.25
N LEU A 19 -13.90 9.35 1.23
CA LEU A 19 -14.04 7.90 1.35
C LEU A 19 -12.72 7.21 1.72
N TYR A 20 -11.60 7.65 1.13
CA TYR A 20 -10.28 7.15 1.49
C TYR A 20 -9.92 7.46 2.95
N VAL A 21 -10.15 8.69 3.42
CA VAL A 21 -9.88 9.07 4.83
C VAL A 21 -10.76 8.28 5.80
N ILE A 22 -12.04 8.05 5.48
CA ILE A 22 -12.92 7.21 6.30
C ILE A 22 -12.40 5.77 6.38
N ALA A 23 -12.04 5.19 5.24
CA ALA A 23 -11.53 3.82 5.19
C ALA A 23 -10.21 3.69 5.96
N PHE A 24 -9.29 4.66 5.78
CA PHE A 24 -8.00 4.66 6.45
C PHE A 24 -8.14 4.88 7.97
N ALA A 25 -9.01 5.79 8.41
CA ALA A 25 -9.26 5.98 9.84
C ALA A 25 -9.89 4.74 10.48
N ALA A 26 -10.81 4.07 9.79
CA ALA A 26 -11.39 2.82 10.28
C ALA A 26 -10.33 1.72 10.47
N ASP A 27 -9.46 1.57 9.48
CA ASP A 27 -8.35 0.61 9.48
C ASP A 27 -7.35 0.92 10.60
N PHE A 28 -6.85 2.16 10.65
CA PHE A 28 -5.87 2.60 11.65
C PHE A 28 -6.39 2.51 13.10
N ASN A 29 -7.66 2.83 13.33
CA ASN A 29 -8.25 2.80 14.68
C ASN A 29 -8.81 1.42 15.07
N GLY A 30 -8.81 0.44 14.16
CA GLY A 30 -9.47 -0.85 14.39
C GLY A 30 -10.99 -0.72 14.60
N THR A 31 -11.64 0.27 13.98
CA THR A 31 -13.07 0.57 14.17
C THR A 31 -13.90 0.26 12.92
N SER A 32 -15.23 0.25 13.08
CA SER A 32 -16.13 0.09 11.94
C SER A 32 -16.12 1.30 11.00
N LEU A 33 -16.39 1.08 9.71
CA LEU A 33 -16.59 2.17 8.73
C LEU A 33 -17.68 3.17 9.16
N GLY A 34 -18.69 2.71 9.91
CA GLY A 34 -19.75 3.58 10.43
C GLY A 34 -19.25 4.56 11.50
N THR A 35 -18.32 4.11 12.34
CA THR A 35 -17.67 4.94 13.36
C THR A 35 -16.76 5.98 12.70
N ALA A 36 -15.97 5.55 11.71
CA ALA A 36 -15.04 6.41 10.97
C ALA A 36 -15.71 7.49 10.09
N LEU A 37 -17.04 7.54 10.00
CA LEU A 37 -17.77 8.68 9.42
C LEU A 37 -17.64 9.95 10.28
N SER A 38 -17.33 9.80 11.57
CA SER A 38 -17.07 10.91 12.48
C SER A 38 -15.75 11.60 12.12
N PRO A 39 -15.74 12.93 11.85
CA PRO A 39 -14.51 13.65 11.58
C PRO A 39 -13.51 13.68 12.75
N GLY A 40 -13.95 13.36 13.97
CA GLY A 40 -13.07 13.27 15.14
C GLY A 40 -12.03 12.16 15.00
N GLU A 41 -12.43 11.02 14.44
CA GLU A 41 -11.56 9.86 14.21
C GLU A 41 -10.42 10.18 13.24
N TRP A 42 -10.65 11.09 12.29
CA TRP A 42 -9.66 11.40 11.25
C TRP A 42 -8.43 12.10 11.81
N LEU A 43 -8.54 12.81 12.93
CA LEU A 43 -7.42 13.53 13.53
C LEU A 43 -6.34 12.58 14.04
N GLU A 44 -6.70 11.34 14.39
CA GLU A 44 -5.77 10.30 14.84
C GLU A 44 -4.84 9.84 13.71
N LEU A 45 -5.23 10.04 12.44
CA LEU A 45 -4.34 9.81 11.30
C LEU A 45 -3.10 10.72 11.30
N ASN A 46 -3.04 11.76 12.14
CA ASN A 46 -1.81 12.52 12.33
C ASN A 46 -0.68 11.67 12.96
N ASP A 47 -1.05 10.61 13.68
CA ASP A 47 -0.15 9.68 14.34
C ASP A 47 0.16 8.45 13.46
N ALA A 48 -0.60 8.23 12.38
CA ALA A 48 -0.34 7.24 11.32
C ALA A 48 0.81 7.63 10.37
N GLY A 49 1.86 8.28 10.89
CA GLY A 49 3.05 8.65 10.13
C GLY A 49 2.81 9.64 8.98
N TRP A 50 3.60 9.51 7.91
CA TRP A 50 3.54 10.41 6.76
C TRP A 50 2.34 10.13 5.85
N GLU A 51 1.88 8.88 5.77
CA GLU A 51 0.70 8.53 4.98
C GLU A 51 -0.55 9.23 5.52
N GLY A 52 -0.83 9.10 6.82
CA GLY A 52 -2.00 9.71 7.45
C GLY A 52 -1.98 11.24 7.39
N ARG A 53 -0.84 11.87 7.69
CA ARG A 53 -0.66 13.34 7.51
C ARG A 53 -0.87 13.76 6.06
N GLY A 54 -0.38 12.97 5.11
CA GLY A 54 -0.58 13.19 3.69
C GLY A 54 -2.05 13.10 3.27
N ALA A 55 -2.79 12.12 3.81
CA ALA A 55 -4.21 11.93 3.58
C ALA A 55 -5.03 13.16 4.04
N LEU A 56 -4.76 13.64 5.25
CA LEU A 56 -5.41 14.83 5.82
C LEU A 56 -5.07 16.10 5.03
N LEU A 57 -3.78 16.30 4.72
CA LEU A 57 -3.33 17.46 3.93
C LEU A 57 -3.98 17.46 2.55
N ARG A 58 -4.05 16.30 1.89
CA ARG A 58 -4.72 16.12 0.60
C ARG A 58 -6.20 16.48 0.70
N LEU A 59 -6.91 16.02 1.72
CA LEU A 59 -8.33 16.32 1.91
C LEU A 59 -8.57 17.83 2.00
N VAL A 60 -7.78 18.53 2.82
CA VAL A 60 -7.87 19.99 2.96
C VAL A 60 -7.58 20.71 1.64
N LEU A 61 -6.52 20.31 0.94
CA LEU A 61 -6.13 20.95 -0.34
C LEU A 61 -7.14 20.67 -1.46
N ILE A 62 -7.76 19.49 -1.49
CA ILE A 62 -8.84 19.19 -2.45
C ILE A 62 -10.09 20.00 -2.11
N ALA A 63 -10.46 20.10 -0.83
CA ALA A 63 -11.57 20.98 -0.42
C ALA A 63 -11.29 22.43 -0.84
N ALA A 64 -10.09 22.95 -0.58
CA ALA A 64 -9.65 24.29 -0.98
C ALA A 64 -9.65 24.48 -2.51
N SER A 65 -9.32 23.44 -3.28
CA SER A 65 -9.39 23.45 -4.75
C SER A 65 -10.80 23.72 -5.28
N GLY A 66 -11.84 23.58 -4.45
CA GLY A 66 -13.22 23.95 -4.78
C GLY A 66 -13.36 25.43 -5.12
N TRP A 67 -12.53 26.29 -4.51
CA TRP A 67 -12.44 27.71 -4.87
C TRP A 67 -12.11 27.89 -6.36
N VAL A 68 -11.17 27.11 -6.91
CA VAL A 68 -10.83 27.14 -8.34
C VAL A 68 -11.92 26.45 -9.17
N ALA A 69 -12.38 25.27 -8.75
CA ALA A 69 -13.35 24.49 -9.51
C ALA A 69 -14.69 25.22 -9.71
N MET A 70 -15.11 26.04 -8.74
CA MET A 70 -16.36 26.79 -8.83
C MET A 70 -16.27 28.02 -9.75
N ARG A 71 -15.09 28.64 -9.88
CA ARG A 71 -14.81 29.77 -10.79
C ARG A 71 -13.46 29.58 -11.50
N PRO A 72 -13.44 28.84 -12.63
CA PRO A 72 -12.21 28.49 -13.34
C PRO A 72 -11.43 29.69 -13.91
N GLU A 73 -12.04 30.87 -13.98
CA GLU A 73 -11.41 32.10 -14.45
C GLU A 73 -10.18 32.48 -13.61
N ARG A 74 -10.11 31.97 -12.37
CA ARG A 74 -8.96 32.12 -11.46
C ARG A 74 -7.67 31.50 -11.98
N ILE A 75 -7.74 30.58 -12.93
CA ILE A 75 -6.57 29.95 -13.55
C ILE A 75 -5.82 30.94 -14.45
N ILE A 76 -6.53 31.90 -15.05
CA ILE A 76 -5.99 32.86 -16.02
C ILE A 76 -5.85 34.28 -15.46
N ASP A 77 -6.53 34.58 -14.35
CA ASP A 77 -6.41 35.87 -13.66
C ASP A 77 -5.02 36.01 -12.99
N PRO A 78 -4.19 37.00 -13.37
CA PRO A 78 -2.85 37.18 -12.83
C PRO A 78 -2.76 37.27 -11.30
N GLN A 79 -3.82 37.75 -10.63
CA GLN A 79 -3.82 37.87 -9.17
C GLN A 79 -4.02 36.53 -8.47
N THR A 80 -4.69 35.58 -9.13
CA THR A 80 -5.12 34.31 -8.52
C THR A 80 -4.48 33.08 -9.16
N ALA A 81 -3.90 33.21 -10.36
CA ALA A 81 -3.34 32.12 -11.15
C ALA A 81 -2.33 31.27 -10.37
N MET A 82 -1.37 31.91 -9.68
CA MET A 82 -0.35 31.18 -8.90
C MET A 82 -0.99 30.19 -7.92
N TRP A 83 -1.97 30.65 -7.14
CA TRP A 83 -2.68 29.81 -6.17
C TRP A 83 -3.63 28.82 -6.82
N ALA A 84 -4.24 29.19 -7.95
CA ALA A 84 -5.13 28.31 -8.70
C ALA A 84 -4.41 27.07 -9.24
N TRP A 85 -3.11 27.18 -9.52
CA TRP A 85 -2.24 26.04 -9.86
C TRP A 85 -1.63 25.37 -8.62
N ALA A 86 -1.16 26.17 -7.65
CA ALA A 86 -0.43 25.65 -6.49
C ALA A 86 -1.29 24.76 -5.59
N VAL A 87 -2.53 25.14 -5.27
CA VAL A 87 -3.38 24.38 -4.34
C VAL A 87 -3.66 22.94 -4.84
N PRO A 88 -4.18 22.71 -6.05
CA PRO A 88 -4.35 21.35 -6.57
C PRO A 88 -2.99 20.66 -6.83
N GLY A 89 -1.94 21.40 -7.18
CA GLY A 89 -0.58 20.86 -7.31
C GLY A 89 -0.05 20.27 -6.00
N PHE A 90 -0.22 20.98 -4.88
CA PHE A 90 0.15 20.48 -3.55
C PHE A 90 -0.74 19.31 -3.11
N ALA A 91 -2.01 19.26 -3.52
CA ALA A 91 -2.85 18.09 -3.26
C ALA A 91 -2.28 16.82 -3.89
N LEU A 92 -1.67 16.94 -5.08
CA LEU A 92 -0.96 15.84 -5.75
C LEU A 92 0.35 15.48 -5.04
N VAL A 93 1.09 16.47 -4.52
CA VAL A 93 2.28 16.21 -3.70
C VAL A 93 1.92 15.47 -2.42
N ALA A 94 0.79 15.81 -1.78
CA ALA A 94 0.32 15.13 -0.59
C ALA A 94 0.03 13.63 -0.83
N VAL A 95 -0.41 13.24 -2.03
CA VAL A 95 -0.54 11.82 -2.42
C VAL A 95 0.81 11.09 -2.31
N ALA A 96 1.91 11.74 -2.67
CA ALA A 96 3.24 11.13 -2.65
C ALA A 96 3.81 10.93 -1.24
N MET A 97 3.19 11.52 -0.20
CA MET A 97 3.63 11.31 1.19
C MET A 97 3.41 9.87 1.66
N SER A 98 2.42 9.16 1.10
CA SER A 98 2.25 7.70 1.23
C SER A 98 3.42 6.88 0.67
N ARG A 99 4.40 7.53 0.00
CA ARG A 99 5.59 6.86 -0.56
C ARG A 99 6.82 7.04 0.32
N ILE A 100 6.67 7.64 1.50
CA ILE A 100 7.71 7.74 2.53
C ILE A 100 7.72 6.47 3.39
N GLU A 101 7.64 5.31 2.75
CA GLU A 101 7.60 3.98 3.38
C GLU A 101 8.48 3.01 2.60
N GLY A 102 9.12 2.08 3.32
CA GLY A 102 10.04 1.10 2.76
C GLY A 102 11.42 1.65 2.38
N PRO A 103 12.27 0.82 1.71
CA PRO A 103 13.67 1.12 1.43
C PRO A 103 13.86 2.45 0.69
N ALA A 104 14.84 3.27 1.09
CA ALA A 104 15.10 4.58 0.47
C ALA A 104 13.85 5.49 0.40
N ALA A 105 13.21 5.76 1.55
CA ALA A 105 12.00 6.58 1.67
C ALA A 105 12.07 7.95 0.97
N TRP A 106 13.22 8.63 1.04
CA TRP A 106 13.44 9.91 0.35
C TRP A 106 13.30 9.79 -1.18
N LEU A 107 13.80 8.68 -1.76
CA LEU A 107 13.68 8.39 -3.19
C LEU A 107 12.23 8.07 -3.53
N GLY A 108 11.55 7.28 -2.68
CA GLY A 108 10.13 6.97 -2.79
C GLY A 108 9.27 8.23 -2.90
N PHE A 109 9.52 9.22 -2.05
CA PHE A 109 8.83 10.51 -2.09
C PHE A 109 9.07 11.28 -3.39
N ILE A 110 10.32 11.51 -3.78
CA ILE A 110 10.67 12.29 -4.98
C ILE A 110 10.10 11.64 -6.24
N VAL A 111 10.27 10.32 -6.35
CA VAL A 111 9.73 9.55 -7.47
C VAL A 111 8.21 9.56 -7.45
N GLY A 112 7.58 9.47 -6.27
CA GLY A 112 6.13 9.59 -6.08
C GLY A 112 5.59 10.93 -6.57
N VAL A 113 6.22 12.04 -6.18
CA VAL A 113 5.84 13.39 -6.64
C VAL A 113 5.96 13.50 -8.16
N ALA A 114 7.11 13.10 -8.71
CA ALA A 114 7.33 13.13 -10.15
C ALA A 114 6.33 12.26 -10.91
N HIS A 115 6.00 11.08 -10.39
CA HIS A 115 5.03 10.17 -10.97
C HIS A 115 3.63 10.78 -11.00
N VAL A 116 3.11 11.23 -9.85
CA VAL A 116 1.73 11.74 -9.73
C VAL A 116 1.53 13.02 -10.53
N LEU A 117 2.50 13.95 -10.53
CA LEU A 117 2.44 15.16 -11.35
C LEU A 117 2.45 14.82 -12.85
N SER A 118 3.29 13.87 -13.26
CA SER A 118 3.35 13.43 -14.65
C SER A 118 2.07 12.73 -15.10
N VAL A 119 1.49 11.90 -14.24
CA VAL A 119 0.18 11.27 -14.48
C VAL A 119 -0.93 12.32 -14.54
N ALA A 120 -0.91 13.35 -13.68
CA ALA A 120 -1.89 14.43 -13.74
C ALA A 120 -1.85 15.18 -15.08
N VAL A 121 -0.66 15.46 -15.62
CA VAL A 121 -0.48 16.06 -16.95
C VAL A 121 -0.95 15.10 -18.04
N TRP A 122 -0.53 13.83 -17.99
CA TRP A 122 -0.83 12.84 -19.02
C TRP A 122 -2.31 12.42 -19.03
N PHE A 123 -2.76 11.75 -17.97
CA PHE A 123 -4.13 11.25 -17.84
C PHE A 123 -5.14 12.39 -17.70
N GLY A 124 -4.87 13.36 -16.81
CA GLY A 124 -5.78 14.49 -16.59
C GLY A 124 -5.92 15.37 -17.83
N GLY A 125 -4.82 15.62 -18.53
CA GLY A 125 -4.83 16.33 -19.80
C GLY A 125 -5.58 15.58 -20.90
N ALA A 126 -5.40 14.25 -21.02
CA ALA A 126 -6.13 13.44 -22.00
C ALA A 126 -7.64 13.47 -21.75
N ALA A 127 -8.06 13.36 -20.48
CA ALA A 127 -9.47 13.47 -20.09
C ALA A 127 -10.05 14.86 -20.39
N LEU A 128 -9.30 15.93 -20.10
CA LEU A 128 -9.69 17.31 -20.41
C LEU A 128 -9.81 17.52 -21.92
N VAL A 129 -8.84 17.05 -22.71
CA VAL A 129 -8.88 17.16 -24.17
C VAL A 129 -10.07 16.40 -24.75
N ALA A 130 -10.32 15.17 -24.29
CA ALA A 130 -11.43 14.35 -24.75
C ALA A 130 -12.82 14.89 -24.35
N ARG A 131 -12.95 15.56 -23.20
CA ARG A 131 -14.26 15.96 -22.67
C ARG A 131 -14.58 17.44 -22.86
N VAL A 132 -13.57 18.28 -22.98
CA VAL A 132 -13.73 19.74 -23.00
C VAL A 132 -13.25 20.33 -24.30
N VAL A 133 -11.99 20.07 -24.67
CA VAL A 133 -11.35 20.68 -25.84
C VAL A 133 -12.03 20.18 -27.12
N LEU A 134 -12.07 18.86 -27.32
CA LEU A 134 -12.66 18.24 -28.50
C LEU A 134 -14.18 18.00 -28.37
N ALA A 135 -14.90 18.85 -27.65
CA ALA A 135 -16.35 18.73 -27.49
C ALA A 135 -17.13 19.03 -28.80
N GLY A 136 -16.49 19.69 -29.78
CA GLY A 136 -17.04 20.02 -31.08
C GLY A 136 -15.93 20.32 -32.11
N PRO A 137 -16.31 20.67 -33.36
CA PRO A 137 -15.35 21.20 -34.34
C PRO A 137 -14.79 22.54 -33.87
N GLY A 138 -13.70 23.00 -34.48
CA GLY A 138 -13.10 24.30 -34.14
C GLY A 138 -11.93 24.70 -35.02
N GLU A 139 -11.52 25.95 -34.84
CA GLU A 139 -10.52 26.65 -35.66
C GLU A 139 -9.08 26.45 -35.11
N ASP A 140 -8.17 27.33 -35.49
CA ASP A 140 -6.73 27.24 -35.20
C ASP A 140 -6.42 27.05 -33.70
N ASP A 141 -7.15 27.73 -32.82
CA ASP A 141 -6.97 27.62 -31.36
C ASP A 141 -7.20 26.19 -30.85
N LEU A 142 -8.21 25.50 -31.39
CA LEU A 142 -8.53 24.12 -31.01
C LEU A 142 -7.45 23.15 -31.50
N VAL A 143 -6.99 23.35 -32.73
CA VAL A 143 -5.89 22.60 -33.32
C VAL A 143 -4.62 22.81 -32.50
N GLN A 144 -4.29 24.05 -32.17
CA GLN A 144 -3.10 24.42 -31.42
C GLN A 144 -3.14 23.85 -30.00
N ALA A 145 -4.28 23.90 -29.32
CA ALA A 145 -4.45 23.27 -28.00
C ALA A 145 -4.16 21.77 -28.05
N THR A 146 -4.70 21.06 -29.06
CA THR A 146 -4.51 19.62 -29.24
C THR A 146 -3.06 19.25 -29.56
N ARG A 147 -2.40 20.03 -30.43
CA ARG A 147 -0.97 19.87 -30.75
C ARG A 147 -0.10 20.12 -29.51
N THR A 148 -0.38 21.20 -28.78
CA THR A 148 0.40 21.60 -27.60
C THR A 148 0.30 20.54 -26.51
N PHE A 149 -0.90 20.05 -26.21
CA PHE A 149 -1.07 18.92 -25.28
C PHE A 149 -0.32 17.67 -25.74
N SER A 150 -0.40 17.32 -27.03
CA SER A 150 0.29 16.14 -27.57
C SER A 150 1.81 16.24 -27.41
N ARG A 151 2.39 17.44 -27.52
CA ARG A 151 3.82 17.68 -27.30
C ARG A 151 4.20 17.64 -25.81
N ILE A 152 3.43 18.32 -24.95
CA ILE A 152 3.70 18.40 -23.50
C ILE A 152 3.51 17.04 -22.82
N SER A 153 2.59 16.21 -23.30
CA SER A 153 2.33 14.91 -22.68
C SER A 153 3.41 13.86 -22.94
N ILE A 154 4.26 14.00 -23.97
CA ILE A 154 5.37 13.06 -24.24
C ILE A 154 6.37 13.00 -23.08
N PRO A 155 6.98 14.12 -22.61
CA PRO A 155 7.87 14.06 -21.46
C PRO A 155 7.15 13.59 -20.19
N ALA A 156 5.88 13.94 -19.99
CA ALA A 156 5.09 13.44 -18.86
C ALA A 156 4.91 11.91 -18.91
N ILE A 157 4.62 11.34 -20.08
CA ILE A 157 4.57 9.88 -20.27
C ILE A 157 5.89 9.23 -19.89
N LEU A 158 7.01 9.78 -20.39
CA LEU A 158 8.34 9.23 -20.12
C LEU A 158 8.65 9.26 -18.62
N VAL A 159 8.42 10.39 -17.95
CA VAL A 159 8.65 10.51 -16.51
C VAL A 159 7.75 9.55 -15.73
N ALA A 160 6.46 9.44 -16.08
CA ALA A 160 5.54 8.50 -15.43
C ALA A 160 6.00 7.04 -15.59
N CYS A 161 6.47 6.65 -16.79
CA CYS A 161 6.98 5.30 -17.04
C CYS A 161 8.26 5.02 -16.24
N VAL A 162 9.25 5.90 -16.29
CA VAL A 162 10.53 5.74 -15.58
C VAL A 162 10.30 5.68 -14.07
N THR A 163 9.51 6.61 -13.53
CA THR A 163 9.18 6.63 -12.09
C THR A 163 8.37 5.40 -11.67
N GLY A 164 7.47 4.89 -12.51
CA GLY A 164 6.74 3.65 -12.26
C GLY A 164 7.65 2.43 -12.20
N ILE A 165 8.64 2.35 -13.10
CA ILE A 165 9.66 1.28 -13.07
C ILE A 165 10.51 1.37 -11.80
N ILE A 166 10.92 2.58 -11.40
CA ILE A 166 11.69 2.77 -10.15
C ILE A 166 10.86 2.31 -8.94
N GLN A 167 9.57 2.64 -8.88
CA GLN A 167 8.70 2.18 -7.79
C GLN A 167 8.52 0.66 -7.79
N LEU A 168 8.35 0.03 -8.96
CA LEU A 168 8.26 -1.43 -9.09
C LEU A 168 9.51 -2.12 -8.52
N VAL A 169 10.70 -1.64 -8.87
CA VAL A 169 11.95 -2.22 -8.36
C VAL A 169 12.09 -1.98 -6.85
N ARG A 170 11.78 -0.76 -6.40
CA ARG A 170 11.89 -0.37 -4.98
C ARG A 170 10.95 -1.17 -4.07
N LEU A 171 9.69 -1.35 -4.49
CA LEU A 171 8.64 -1.93 -3.66
C LEU A 171 8.52 -3.45 -3.81
N ASP A 172 8.76 -4.00 -5.00
CA ASP A 172 8.52 -5.43 -5.28
C ASP A 172 9.79 -6.21 -5.61
N GLY A 173 10.92 -5.56 -5.90
CA GLY A 173 12.18 -6.23 -6.23
C GLY A 173 12.13 -7.11 -7.49
N GLY A 174 11.06 -7.01 -8.29
CA GLY A 174 10.79 -7.89 -9.44
C GLY A 174 9.94 -9.12 -9.13
N ASN A 175 9.47 -9.30 -7.89
CA ASN A 175 8.61 -10.42 -7.50
C ASN A 175 7.14 -10.22 -7.92
N LEU A 176 6.89 -10.22 -9.24
CA LEU A 176 5.58 -9.90 -9.82
C LEU A 176 4.58 -11.07 -9.80
N PHE A 177 5.05 -12.31 -9.65
CA PHE A 177 4.21 -13.49 -9.83
C PHE A 177 3.89 -14.21 -8.52
N ASN A 178 4.70 -14.02 -7.47
CA ASN A 178 4.56 -14.79 -6.23
C ASN A 178 3.83 -14.03 -5.13
N THR A 179 3.67 -12.70 -5.25
CA THR A 179 2.96 -11.87 -4.27
C THR A 179 1.62 -11.36 -4.81
N SER A 180 0.66 -11.11 -3.92
CA SER A 180 -0.62 -10.50 -4.25
C SER A 180 -0.44 -9.09 -4.83
N HIS A 181 0.41 -8.27 -4.20
CA HIS A 181 0.78 -6.93 -4.67
C HIS A 181 1.41 -7.00 -6.08
N GLY A 182 2.39 -7.89 -6.30
CA GLY A 182 3.05 -8.07 -7.59
C GLY A 182 2.09 -8.46 -8.73
N ARG A 183 1.12 -9.35 -8.46
CA ARG A 183 0.11 -9.77 -9.45
C ARG A 183 -0.83 -8.64 -9.85
N VAL A 184 -1.28 -7.82 -8.89
CA VAL A 184 -2.11 -6.64 -9.20
C VAL A 184 -1.28 -5.56 -9.92
N LEU A 185 0.00 -5.42 -9.56
CA LEU A 185 0.91 -4.53 -10.27
C LEU A 185 1.09 -4.96 -11.72
N LEU A 186 1.16 -6.26 -12.01
CA LEU A 186 1.20 -6.78 -13.38
C LEU A 186 -0.05 -6.37 -14.18
N LEU A 187 -1.25 -6.48 -13.59
CA LEU A 187 -2.49 -6.02 -14.22
C LEU A 187 -2.46 -4.52 -14.53
N LYS A 188 -1.94 -3.71 -13.59
CA LYS A 188 -1.71 -2.27 -13.80
C LYS A 188 -0.74 -2.01 -14.95
N VAL A 189 0.36 -2.74 -15.03
CA VAL A 189 1.34 -2.62 -16.12
C VAL A 189 0.70 -2.92 -17.48
N VAL A 190 -0.14 -3.97 -17.57
CA VAL A 190 -0.88 -4.29 -18.79
C VAL A 190 -1.84 -3.16 -19.18
N ALA A 191 -2.59 -2.60 -18.22
CA ALA A 191 -3.47 -1.47 -18.47
C ALA A 191 -2.71 -0.21 -18.94
N VAL A 192 -1.56 0.09 -18.32
CA VAL A 192 -0.68 1.19 -18.72
C VAL A 192 -0.09 0.95 -20.11
N ALA A 193 0.30 -0.27 -20.44
CA ALA A 193 0.79 -0.62 -21.78
C ALA A 193 -0.28 -0.41 -22.86
N ALA A 194 -1.53 -0.81 -22.59
CA ALA A 194 -2.66 -0.54 -23.47
C ALA A 194 -2.93 0.96 -23.63
N MET A 195 -2.90 1.71 -22.51
CA MET A 195 -3.00 3.17 -22.52
C MET A 195 -1.89 3.81 -23.37
N LEU A 196 -0.65 3.34 -23.22
CA LEU A 196 0.53 3.84 -23.94
C LEU A 196 0.44 3.54 -25.45
N ALA A 197 -0.05 2.36 -25.83
CA ALA A 197 -0.26 2.01 -27.24
C ALA A 197 -1.26 2.98 -27.92
N VAL A 198 -2.38 3.27 -27.25
CA VAL A 198 -3.35 4.28 -27.71
C VAL A 198 -2.69 5.66 -27.76
N ALA A 199 -1.97 6.05 -26.70
CA ALA A 199 -1.31 7.34 -26.58
C ALA A 199 -0.32 7.61 -27.73
N ILE A 200 0.50 6.62 -28.08
CA ILE A 200 1.45 6.68 -29.19
C ILE A 200 0.72 6.83 -30.52
N ALA A 201 -0.30 6.00 -30.77
CA ALA A 201 -1.07 6.04 -32.01
C ALA A 201 -1.75 7.41 -32.22
N VAL A 202 -2.33 7.99 -31.16
CA VAL A 202 -2.95 9.31 -31.22
C VAL A 202 -1.93 10.40 -31.52
N ARG A 203 -0.79 10.42 -30.82
CA ARG A 203 0.25 11.45 -31.01
C ARG A 203 0.88 11.36 -32.40
N GLN A 204 1.08 10.16 -32.94
CA GLN A 204 1.49 9.97 -34.32
C GLN A 204 0.47 10.55 -35.30
N GLN A 205 -0.83 10.32 -35.08
CA GLN A 205 -1.88 10.90 -35.93
C GLN A 205 -1.96 12.42 -35.82
N VAL A 206 -1.79 12.99 -34.63
CA VAL A 206 -1.74 14.45 -34.42
C VAL A 206 -0.57 15.05 -35.19
N THR A 207 0.63 14.49 -35.06
CA THR A 207 1.82 14.97 -35.79
C THR A 207 1.66 14.85 -37.31
N MET A 208 1.06 13.76 -37.82
CA MET A 208 0.90 13.59 -39.27
C MET A 208 -0.23 14.43 -39.87
N ARG A 209 -1.35 14.56 -39.16
CA ARG A 209 -2.60 15.11 -39.73
C ARG A 209 -2.85 16.55 -39.32
N LEU A 210 -2.50 16.91 -38.09
CA LEU A 210 -2.79 18.23 -37.59
C LEU A 210 -1.72 19.23 -37.93
N ASP A 211 -0.47 18.84 -38.19
CA ASP A 211 0.63 19.79 -38.44
C ASP A 211 0.37 20.84 -39.54
N ARG A 212 -0.45 20.50 -40.53
CA ARG A 212 -0.87 21.39 -41.63
C ARG A 212 -2.34 21.81 -41.59
N ALA A 213 -3.11 21.33 -40.61
CA ALA A 213 -4.52 21.65 -40.49
C ALA A 213 -4.70 22.98 -39.74
N GLN A 214 -5.57 23.86 -40.24
CA GLN A 214 -5.97 25.10 -39.55
C GLN A 214 -7.34 25.00 -38.87
N GLU A 215 -8.06 23.92 -39.13
CA GLU A 215 -9.37 23.67 -38.54
C GLU A 215 -9.58 22.17 -38.35
N LEU A 216 -10.44 21.82 -37.38
CA LEU A 216 -10.88 20.48 -37.10
C LEU A 216 -12.33 20.31 -37.53
N THR A 217 -12.53 19.52 -38.58
CA THR A 217 -13.85 19.07 -39.00
C THR A 217 -14.50 18.21 -37.91
N VAL A 218 -15.83 18.14 -37.91
CA VAL A 218 -16.61 17.32 -36.96
C VAL A 218 -16.13 15.86 -36.90
N PRO A 219 -15.91 15.15 -38.04
CA PRO A 219 -15.46 13.76 -38.00
C PRO A 219 -14.04 13.60 -37.43
N ALA A 220 -13.14 14.56 -37.70
CA ALA A 220 -11.79 14.53 -37.17
C ALA A 220 -11.78 14.79 -35.66
N ALA A 221 -12.53 15.79 -35.19
CA ALA A 221 -12.70 16.08 -33.78
C ALA A 221 -13.28 14.86 -33.03
N ASP A 222 -14.34 14.21 -33.55
CA ASP A 222 -14.92 13.03 -32.90
C ASP A 222 -13.95 11.85 -32.84
N ARG A 223 -13.15 11.62 -33.89
CA ARG A 223 -12.13 10.56 -33.89
C ARG A 223 -11.09 10.79 -32.81
N PHE A 224 -10.52 12.00 -32.71
CA PHE A 224 -9.54 12.32 -31.67
C PHE A 224 -10.17 12.29 -30.28
N ARG A 225 -11.41 12.78 -30.13
CA ARG A 225 -12.19 12.73 -28.89
C ARG A 225 -12.33 11.30 -28.36
N ARG A 226 -12.69 10.35 -29.24
CA ARG A 226 -12.79 8.93 -28.89
C ARG A 226 -11.44 8.33 -28.53
N ALA A 227 -10.37 8.70 -29.23
CA ALA A 227 -9.06 8.14 -28.99
C ALA A 227 -8.44 8.62 -27.67
N PHE A 228 -8.48 9.93 -27.38
CA PHE A 228 -8.12 10.46 -26.06
C PHE A 228 -9.08 9.96 -24.96
N GLY A 229 -10.36 9.75 -25.30
CA GLY A 229 -11.33 9.13 -24.40
C GLY A 229 -10.98 7.68 -24.05
N ALA A 230 -10.49 6.89 -25.00
CA ALA A 230 -10.00 5.53 -24.78
C ALA A 230 -8.71 5.53 -23.95
N GLU A 231 -7.78 6.44 -24.24
CA GLU A 231 -6.57 6.66 -23.42
C GLU A 231 -6.95 6.97 -21.96
N ALA A 232 -7.89 7.89 -21.73
CA ALA A 232 -8.39 8.18 -20.39
C ALA A 232 -9.12 6.97 -19.76
N ALA A 233 -9.87 6.18 -20.52
CA ALA A 233 -10.55 5.00 -19.99
C ALA A 233 -9.55 3.95 -19.44
N PHE A 234 -8.48 3.66 -20.19
CA PHE A 234 -7.40 2.79 -19.68
C PHE A 234 -6.68 3.41 -18.47
N GLY A 235 -6.53 4.74 -18.43
CA GLY A 235 -6.02 5.45 -17.27
C GLY A 235 -6.90 5.26 -16.01
N VAL A 236 -8.23 5.28 -16.15
CA VAL A 236 -9.15 4.97 -15.02
C VAL A 236 -8.94 3.55 -14.52
N VAL A 237 -8.77 2.57 -15.43
CA VAL A 237 -8.47 1.18 -15.05
C VAL A 237 -7.13 1.09 -14.31
N ALA A 238 -6.08 1.76 -14.78
CA ALA A 238 -4.80 1.80 -14.10
C ALA A 238 -4.86 2.47 -12.71
N LEU A 239 -5.70 3.50 -12.56
CA LEU A 239 -5.96 4.13 -11.26
C LEU A 239 -6.76 3.22 -10.33
N ALA A 240 -7.72 2.45 -10.85
CA ALA A 240 -8.45 1.46 -10.07
C ALA A 240 -7.50 0.38 -9.51
N PHE A 241 -6.59 -0.15 -10.34
CA PHE A 241 -5.54 -1.04 -9.86
C PHE A 241 -4.59 -0.35 -8.87
N SER A 242 -4.30 0.95 -9.05
CA SER A 242 -3.50 1.71 -8.08
C SER A 242 -4.20 1.84 -6.72
N GLY A 243 -5.52 1.99 -6.71
CA GLY A 243 -6.33 1.97 -5.49
C GLY A 243 -6.34 0.59 -4.83
N TRP A 244 -6.45 -0.48 -5.62
CA TRP A 244 -6.36 -1.86 -5.10
C TRP A 244 -4.99 -2.14 -4.47
N LEU A 245 -3.90 -1.66 -5.08
CA LEU A 245 -2.55 -1.78 -4.52
C LEU A 245 -2.37 -1.10 -3.17
N LEU A 246 -3.21 -0.12 -2.78
CA LEU A 246 -3.12 0.50 -1.45
C LEU A 246 -3.55 -0.45 -0.33
N GLY A 247 -4.41 -1.42 -0.62
CA GLY A 247 -4.83 -2.44 0.35
C GLY A 247 -3.95 -3.69 0.33
N LEU A 248 -2.77 -3.64 -0.29
CA LEU A 248 -1.84 -4.75 -0.40
C LEU A 248 -0.44 -4.28 0.02
N THR A 249 0.26 -5.08 0.80
CA THR A 249 1.63 -4.77 1.18
C THR A 249 2.61 -5.20 0.09
N PRO A 250 3.51 -4.31 -0.38
CA PRO A 250 4.59 -4.69 -1.26
C PRO A 250 5.67 -5.55 -0.57
N ALA A 251 6.29 -6.45 -1.32
CA ALA A 251 7.24 -7.44 -0.79
C ALA A 251 8.46 -6.86 -0.06
N ASN A 252 8.94 -5.68 -0.46
CA ASN A 252 10.13 -5.07 0.11
C ASN A 252 9.83 -4.02 1.20
N VAL A 253 8.57 -3.80 1.56
CA VAL A 253 8.20 -2.86 2.62
C VAL A 253 8.04 -3.62 3.92
N ASP A 254 8.87 -3.26 4.91
CA ASP A 254 8.71 -3.74 6.28
C ASP A 254 7.41 -3.17 6.86
N GLN A 255 6.47 -4.05 7.23
CA GLN A 255 5.15 -3.67 7.73
C GLN A 255 5.18 -3.04 9.13
N PHE A 256 6.28 -3.17 9.88
CA PHE A 256 6.39 -2.65 11.25
C PHE A 256 7.70 -1.88 11.43
N PRO A 257 7.84 -0.68 10.84
CA PRO A 257 9.07 0.11 10.85
C PRO A 257 9.44 0.70 12.23
N GLY A 258 8.70 0.37 13.30
CA GLY A 258 8.94 0.82 14.67
C GLY A 258 9.68 -0.16 15.56
N GLU A 259 9.77 -1.44 15.18
CA GLU A 259 10.30 -2.48 16.05
C GLU A 259 11.82 -2.64 15.89
N THR A 260 12.55 -2.48 17.00
CA THR A 260 14.01 -2.64 17.00
C THR A 260 14.37 -4.08 17.35
N TYR A 261 14.50 -4.93 16.33
CA TYR A 261 15.04 -6.27 16.51
C TYR A 261 16.56 -6.23 16.62
N THR A 262 17.08 -6.61 17.79
CA THR A 262 18.53 -6.57 18.09
C THR A 262 19.20 -7.93 17.90
N ARG A 263 18.41 -9.00 17.70
CA ARG A 263 18.87 -10.37 17.52
C ARG A 263 18.22 -10.98 16.31
N GLU A 264 19.00 -11.71 15.52
CA GLU A 264 18.57 -12.46 14.35
C GLU A 264 19.10 -13.90 14.48
N LEU A 265 18.20 -14.88 14.41
CA LEU A 265 18.47 -16.30 14.57
C LEU A 265 18.01 -17.01 13.31
N ARG A 266 18.89 -17.79 12.68
CA ARG A 266 18.62 -18.46 11.40
C ARG A 266 18.49 -19.97 11.61
N PHE A 267 17.44 -20.54 11.05
CA PHE A 267 17.13 -21.95 11.06
C PHE A 267 17.07 -22.46 9.63
N ASN A 268 17.93 -23.41 9.29
CA ASN A 268 17.94 -24.07 8.00
C ASN A 268 18.06 -25.57 8.25
N ASP A 269 16.96 -26.30 8.09
CA ASP A 269 16.91 -27.73 8.27
C ASP A 269 16.60 -28.44 6.95
N PRO A 270 17.59 -29.12 6.33
CA PRO A 270 17.37 -29.90 5.13
C PRO A 270 16.40 -31.08 5.29
N GLY A 271 16.19 -31.58 6.52
CA GLY A 271 15.34 -32.75 6.79
C GLY A 271 13.84 -32.44 6.66
N SER A 272 13.40 -31.34 7.24
CA SER A 272 12.05 -30.78 7.08
C SER A 272 11.93 -29.83 5.88
N GLY A 273 13.05 -29.41 5.28
CA GLY A 273 13.06 -28.38 4.24
C GLY A 273 12.66 -26.99 4.74
N LEU A 274 12.64 -26.77 6.06
CA LEU A 274 12.29 -25.50 6.67
C LEU A 274 13.48 -24.53 6.62
N GLU A 275 13.24 -23.35 6.05
CA GLU A 275 14.15 -22.21 6.12
C GLU A 275 13.42 -21.04 6.77
N ALA A 276 13.87 -20.64 7.97
CA ALA A 276 13.24 -19.59 8.75
C ALA A 276 14.27 -18.66 9.41
N VAL A 277 13.92 -17.39 9.54
CA VAL A 277 14.69 -16.39 10.28
C VAL A 277 13.80 -15.80 11.37
N VAL A 278 14.25 -15.89 12.63
CA VAL A 278 13.57 -15.32 13.79
C VAL A 278 14.35 -14.11 14.29
N LYS A 279 13.69 -12.95 14.30
CA LYS A 279 14.20 -11.68 14.81
C LYS A 279 13.56 -11.37 16.15
N ILE A 280 14.34 -10.95 17.14
CA ILE A 280 13.86 -10.68 18.52
C ILE A 280 14.30 -9.29 18.95
N GLY A 281 13.40 -8.54 19.60
CA GLY A 281 13.63 -7.16 20.00
C GLY A 281 12.83 -6.77 21.24
N PRO A 282 13.34 -5.89 22.12
CA PRO A 282 14.68 -5.28 22.08
C PRO A 282 15.78 -6.18 22.66
N SER A 283 15.45 -7.42 23.08
CA SER A 283 16.32 -8.33 23.82
C SER A 283 16.71 -7.78 25.20
N GLN A 284 15.72 -7.22 25.90
CA GLN A 284 15.89 -6.65 27.24
C GLN A 284 14.91 -7.24 28.25
N VAL A 285 15.20 -7.13 29.54
CA VAL A 285 14.22 -7.48 30.59
C VAL A 285 13.00 -6.56 30.48
N GLY A 286 11.82 -7.14 30.31
CA GLY A 286 10.59 -6.43 29.96
C GLY A 286 9.85 -7.09 28.80
N ALA A 287 8.98 -6.34 28.14
CA ALA A 287 8.24 -6.81 26.97
C ALA A 287 9.16 -6.92 25.75
N ASN A 288 9.12 -8.05 25.06
CA ASN A 288 9.89 -8.31 23.84
C ASN A 288 8.98 -8.86 22.76
N GLY A 289 9.05 -8.25 21.58
CA GLY A 289 8.43 -8.75 20.37
C GLY A 289 9.36 -9.72 19.64
N PHE A 290 8.79 -10.42 18.67
CA PHE A 290 9.56 -11.20 17.71
C PHE A 290 8.92 -11.14 16.33
N ARG A 291 9.72 -11.39 15.29
CA ARG A 291 9.25 -11.61 13.93
C ARG A 291 9.85 -12.90 13.40
N ILE A 292 9.04 -13.76 12.82
CA ILE A 292 9.47 -14.98 12.13
C ILE A 292 9.19 -14.84 10.64
N GLU A 293 10.22 -14.98 9.82
CA GLU A 293 10.18 -14.98 8.36
C GLU A 293 10.47 -16.39 7.87
N VAL A 294 9.47 -17.07 7.30
CA VAL A 294 9.62 -18.42 6.74
C VAL A 294 9.75 -18.31 5.22
N SER A 295 10.89 -18.74 4.68
CA SER A 295 11.22 -18.68 3.26
C SER A 295 10.95 -19.99 2.52
N ALA A 296 10.95 -21.12 3.23
CA ALA A 296 10.65 -22.45 2.69
C ALA A 296 10.12 -23.38 3.81
N PRO A 297 9.30 -24.39 3.48
CA PRO A 297 8.74 -24.69 2.15
C PRO A 297 7.61 -23.72 1.74
N GLU A 298 7.26 -23.69 0.46
CA GLU A 298 6.21 -22.80 -0.05
C GLU A 298 4.84 -23.09 0.58
N GLU A 299 4.49 -24.36 0.81
CA GLU A 299 3.21 -24.76 1.39
C GLU A 299 3.37 -25.96 2.33
N GLY A 300 2.30 -26.27 3.10
CA GLY A 300 2.21 -27.48 3.90
C GLY A 300 2.94 -27.37 5.24
N ILE A 301 3.04 -26.17 5.79
CA ILE A 301 3.54 -25.93 7.14
C ILE A 301 2.40 -26.15 8.13
N SER A 302 2.69 -26.81 9.24
CA SER A 302 1.73 -27.07 10.32
C SER A 302 2.45 -27.15 11.65
N ASN A 303 1.75 -26.85 12.75
CA ASN A 303 2.30 -26.87 14.11
C ASN A 303 3.61 -26.07 14.22
N LEU A 304 3.67 -24.90 13.57
CA LEU A 304 4.81 -24.00 13.67
C LEU A 304 4.77 -23.32 15.04
N GLU A 305 5.80 -23.53 15.84
CA GLU A 305 5.82 -23.13 17.25
C GLU A 305 7.19 -22.53 17.61
N LEU A 306 7.17 -21.45 18.39
CA LEU A 306 8.34 -20.87 19.04
C LEU A 306 8.26 -21.07 20.56
N ALA A 307 9.24 -21.76 21.13
CA ALA A 307 9.38 -21.91 22.56
C ALA A 307 10.60 -21.14 23.09
N PHE A 308 10.34 -20.19 23.99
CA PHE A 308 11.34 -19.35 24.64
C PHE A 308 11.65 -19.92 26.02
N VAL A 309 12.79 -20.58 26.12
CA VAL A 309 13.27 -21.24 27.34
C VAL A 309 14.14 -20.26 28.14
N PRO A 310 13.79 -19.98 29.40
CA PRO A 310 14.54 -19.06 30.25
C PRO A 310 15.89 -19.64 30.68
N PRO A 311 16.84 -18.80 31.14
CA PRO A 311 18.14 -19.25 31.63
C PRO A 311 18.04 -20.30 32.74
N GLU A 312 18.98 -21.23 32.78
CA GLU A 312 19.04 -22.27 33.81
C GLU A 312 19.10 -21.65 35.22
N GLY A 313 18.36 -22.23 36.16
CA GLY A 313 18.28 -21.74 37.54
C GLY A 313 17.30 -20.58 37.78
N SER A 314 16.63 -20.06 36.73
CA SER A 314 15.63 -18.98 36.87
C SER A 314 14.26 -19.42 37.43
N ASN A 315 13.95 -20.73 37.35
CA ASN A 315 12.65 -21.31 37.74
C ASN A 315 11.42 -20.68 37.05
N LEU A 316 11.61 -20.07 35.88
CA LEU A 316 10.51 -19.54 35.07
C LEU A 316 9.97 -20.61 34.10
N PRO A 317 8.67 -20.57 33.74
CA PRO A 317 8.14 -21.46 32.72
C PRO A 317 8.64 -21.08 31.32
N THR A 318 8.81 -22.08 30.46
CA THR A 318 8.97 -21.87 29.01
C THR A 318 7.73 -21.17 28.46
N MET A 319 7.94 -20.13 27.65
CA MET A 319 6.85 -19.46 26.96
C MET A 319 6.73 -20.01 25.55
N VAL A 320 5.55 -20.52 25.21
CA VAL A 320 5.27 -21.13 23.92
C VAL A 320 4.38 -20.19 23.12
N GLN A 321 4.67 -20.06 21.83
CA GLN A 321 3.93 -19.23 20.89
C GLN A 321 3.61 -20.04 19.63
N ASP A 322 2.32 -20.28 19.42
CA ASP A 322 1.82 -20.87 18.19
C ASP A 322 1.87 -19.83 17.07
N ILE A 323 2.47 -20.20 15.95
CA ILE A 323 2.59 -19.33 14.78
C ILE A 323 1.61 -19.83 13.72
N PRO A 324 0.54 -19.07 13.42
CA PRO A 324 -0.54 -19.52 12.54
C PRO A 324 -0.18 -19.45 11.05
N LEU A 325 1.07 -19.78 10.68
CA LEU A 325 1.50 -19.87 9.28
C LEU A 325 1.32 -21.29 8.75
N THR A 326 0.63 -21.41 7.60
CA THR A 326 0.46 -22.71 6.90
C THR A 326 1.20 -22.79 5.57
N THR A 327 1.77 -21.68 5.12
CA THR A 327 2.60 -21.55 3.93
C THR A 327 3.77 -20.62 4.24
N TRP A 328 4.70 -20.45 3.30
CA TRP A 328 5.76 -19.45 3.45
C TRP A 328 5.16 -18.06 3.69
N GLY A 329 5.84 -17.24 4.49
CA GLY A 329 5.30 -15.97 4.97
C GLY A 329 5.93 -15.52 6.27
N THR A 330 5.38 -14.44 6.83
CA THR A 330 5.90 -13.76 8.00
C THR A 330 4.81 -13.63 9.05
N ALA A 331 5.18 -13.84 10.30
CA ALA A 331 4.35 -13.57 11.46
C ALA A 331 5.12 -12.77 12.51
N GLN A 332 4.42 -12.00 13.32
CA GLN A 332 5.03 -11.12 14.30
C GLN A 332 4.21 -11.02 15.58
N LEU A 333 4.92 -10.74 16.66
CA LEU A 333 4.39 -10.22 17.91
C LEU A 333 5.06 -8.88 18.20
N ASP A 334 4.26 -7.83 18.41
CA ASP A 334 4.72 -6.48 18.72
C ASP A 334 5.38 -6.38 20.11
N ILE A 335 6.30 -5.42 20.30
CA ILE A 335 6.94 -5.19 21.61
C ILE A 335 5.89 -4.73 22.63
N ALA A 336 4.88 -3.97 22.22
CA ALA A 336 3.85 -3.44 23.12
C ALA A 336 3.06 -4.55 23.84
N ASP A 337 2.75 -5.63 23.13
CA ASP A 337 2.06 -6.83 23.62
C ASP A 337 3.02 -8.01 23.84
N GLY A 338 4.32 -7.71 23.86
CA GLY A 338 5.40 -8.67 23.77
C GLY A 338 5.55 -9.60 24.96
N LEU A 339 6.37 -10.63 24.78
CA LEU A 339 6.69 -11.62 25.78
C LEU A 339 7.43 -10.98 26.97
N PRO A 340 6.99 -11.25 28.21
CA PRO A 340 7.64 -10.69 29.39
C PRO A 340 8.91 -11.47 29.73
N PHE A 341 10.06 -11.06 29.21
CA PHE A 341 11.36 -11.58 29.67
C PHE A 341 11.65 -11.01 31.06
N ARG A 342 11.45 -11.83 32.09
CA ARG A 342 11.55 -11.39 33.50
C ARG A 342 12.97 -11.39 34.05
N VAL A 343 13.90 -12.06 33.40
CA VAL A 343 15.30 -12.19 33.84
C VAL A 343 16.24 -11.96 32.67
N GLY A 344 17.40 -11.37 32.98
CA GLY A 344 18.53 -11.33 32.06
C GLY A 344 19.26 -12.67 32.02
N GLY A 345 20.13 -12.83 31.02
CA GLY A 345 20.95 -14.03 30.81
C GLY A 345 20.76 -14.63 29.42
N THR A 346 21.27 -15.85 29.25
CA THR A 346 21.17 -16.57 27.98
C THR A 346 19.84 -17.31 27.89
N TRP A 347 18.98 -16.85 27.00
CA TRP A 347 17.73 -17.50 26.65
C TRP A 347 17.94 -18.45 25.47
N THR A 348 17.18 -19.54 25.45
CA THR A 348 17.18 -20.48 24.31
C THR A 348 15.85 -20.38 23.59
N LEU A 349 15.90 -20.08 22.30
CA LEU A 349 14.77 -20.22 21.40
C LEU A 349 14.76 -21.64 20.82
N GLN A 350 13.60 -22.28 20.85
CA GLN A 350 13.34 -23.55 20.18
C GLN A 350 12.31 -23.32 19.07
N LEU A 351 12.60 -23.80 17.87
CA LEU A 351 11.71 -23.76 16.72
C LEU A 351 11.27 -25.19 16.38
N SER A 352 9.95 -25.41 16.33
CA SER A 352 9.33 -26.67 15.93
C SER A 352 8.37 -26.43 14.78
N ALA A 353 8.30 -27.35 13.83
CA ALA A 353 7.36 -27.30 12.71
C ALA A 353 7.20 -28.68 12.07
N ALA A 354 6.03 -28.97 11.51
CA ALA A 354 5.81 -30.10 10.63
C ALA A 354 5.59 -29.62 9.19
N THR A 355 6.31 -30.21 8.25
CA THR A 355 6.19 -29.94 6.80
C THR A 355 5.83 -31.20 6.03
N GLY A 356 5.57 -31.06 4.72
CA GLY A 356 5.41 -32.22 3.83
C GLY A 356 6.69 -33.06 3.65
N ALA A 357 7.87 -32.52 3.95
CA ALA A 357 9.15 -33.24 3.80
C ALA A 357 9.58 -33.94 5.10
N GLY A 358 9.19 -33.42 6.27
CA GLY A 358 9.56 -33.98 7.56
C GLY A 358 9.11 -33.11 8.73
N VAL A 359 9.52 -33.50 9.93
CA VAL A 359 9.23 -32.76 11.17
C VAL A 359 10.53 -32.18 11.72
N LEU A 360 10.54 -30.88 11.96
CA LEU A 360 11.55 -30.18 12.75
C LEU A 360 11.07 -30.17 14.20
N ASP A 361 11.82 -30.82 15.09
CA ASP A 361 11.48 -30.92 16.50
C ASP A 361 12.52 -30.18 17.35
N GLY A 362 12.14 -29.00 17.85
CA GLY A 362 12.90 -28.25 18.86
C GLY A 362 14.28 -27.76 18.42
N ALA A 363 14.45 -27.27 17.19
CA ALA A 363 15.71 -26.70 16.73
C ALA A 363 16.10 -25.51 17.60
N THR A 364 17.31 -25.53 18.18
CA THR A 364 17.71 -24.56 19.20
C THR A 364 18.61 -23.45 18.66
N ALA A 365 18.42 -22.23 19.16
CA ALA A 365 19.35 -21.12 19.02
C ALA A 365 19.34 -20.27 20.30
N THR A 366 20.47 -19.67 20.66
CA THR A 366 20.59 -18.91 21.91
C THR A 366 20.75 -17.42 21.66
N PHE A 367 20.21 -16.60 22.56
CA PHE A 367 20.39 -15.14 22.54
C PHE A 367 20.46 -14.58 23.97
N THR A 368 21.10 -13.41 24.11
CA THR A 368 21.31 -12.79 25.43
C THR A 368 20.32 -11.66 25.68
N VAL A 369 19.61 -11.74 26.80
CA VAL A 369 18.73 -10.70 27.33
C VAL A 369 19.44 -9.95 28.45
N LEU A 370 19.42 -8.62 28.41
CA LEU A 370 20.05 -7.76 29.43
C LEU A 370 19.04 -6.79 30.05
N GLY A 371 19.37 -6.19 31.19
CA GLY A 371 18.63 -5.03 31.71
C GLY A 371 18.68 -3.85 30.73
N ALA A 372 17.74 -2.90 30.89
CA ALA A 372 17.70 -1.69 30.07
C ALA A 372 18.98 -0.82 30.19
N ASP A 373 19.75 -1.01 31.26
CA ASP A 373 21.04 -0.38 31.54
C ASP A 373 22.26 -1.22 31.08
N GLY A 374 22.02 -2.37 30.43
CA GLY A 374 23.04 -3.30 29.96
C GLY A 374 23.59 -4.26 31.03
N THR A 375 23.01 -4.27 32.24
CA THR A 375 23.44 -5.16 33.33
C THR A 375 22.70 -6.51 33.31
N GLU A 376 23.26 -7.54 33.95
CA GLU A 376 22.53 -8.79 34.16
C GLU A 376 21.53 -8.63 35.31
N VAL A 377 20.25 -8.84 35.02
CA VAL A 377 19.18 -8.84 36.03
C VAL A 377 18.88 -10.29 36.41
N THR A 378 19.35 -10.71 37.57
CA THR A 378 19.23 -12.10 38.05
C THR A 378 17.98 -12.36 38.91
N ILE A 379 17.23 -11.31 39.27
CA ILE A 379 15.98 -11.42 40.03
C ILE A 379 14.79 -11.21 39.09
N PRO A 380 13.80 -12.13 39.03
CA PRO A 380 12.64 -11.98 38.17
C PRO A 380 11.87 -10.68 38.39
N ALA A 381 11.76 -9.85 37.36
CA ALA A 381 10.95 -8.64 37.37
C ALA A 381 9.45 -8.97 37.34
N VAL A 382 8.63 -8.20 38.06
CA VAL A 382 7.18 -8.26 37.98
C VAL A 382 6.74 -7.51 36.73
N VAL A 383 6.45 -8.26 35.66
CA VAL A 383 5.92 -7.72 34.40
C VAL A 383 4.47 -8.21 34.26
N GLY A 384 3.55 -7.29 33.93
CA GLY A 384 2.13 -7.62 33.70
C GLY A 384 1.95 -8.62 32.56
N SER A 385 0.91 -9.46 32.64
CA SER A 385 0.52 -10.37 31.56
C SER A 385 -0.54 -9.70 30.70
N ALA A 386 -0.17 -9.25 29.50
CA ALA A 386 -1.15 -8.94 28.46
C ALA A 386 -1.52 -10.24 27.72
N PRO A 387 -2.72 -10.33 27.12
CA PRO A 387 -2.99 -11.36 26.11
C PRO A 387 -2.00 -11.21 24.95
N VAL A 388 -1.42 -12.32 24.51
CA VAL A 388 -0.41 -12.35 23.44
C VAL A 388 -1.10 -12.85 22.18
N GLU A 389 -1.21 -12.00 21.16
CA GLU A 389 -1.76 -12.37 19.85
C GLU A 389 -0.67 -12.24 18.79
N VAL A 390 -0.40 -13.32 18.07
CA VAL A 390 0.57 -13.33 16.97
C VAL A 390 -0.15 -12.93 15.69
N GLU A 391 0.28 -11.85 15.06
CA GLU A 391 -0.29 -11.35 13.83
C GLU A 391 0.38 -11.99 12.61
N ILE A 392 -0.42 -12.40 11.62
CA ILE A 392 0.07 -12.85 10.31
C ILE A 392 0.29 -11.62 9.44
N ILE A 393 1.54 -11.35 9.09
CA ILE A 393 1.99 -10.19 8.29
C ILE A 393 1.73 -10.46 6.81
N ASP A 394 2.22 -11.60 6.34
CA ASP A 394 1.99 -12.07 5.00
C ASP A 394 1.98 -13.58 4.99
N GLN A 395 1.06 -14.11 4.22
CA GLN A 395 1.01 -15.52 3.93
C GLN A 395 0.41 -15.67 2.54
N SER A 396 0.94 -16.59 1.74
CA SER A 396 0.28 -16.94 0.49
C SER A 396 -1.08 -17.58 0.78
N THR A 397 -2.15 -16.85 0.49
CA THR A 397 -3.52 -17.36 0.58
C THR A 397 -4.08 -17.58 -0.83
N THR A 398 -4.76 -18.71 -1.03
CA THR A 398 -5.59 -18.94 -2.23
C THR A 398 -6.93 -18.21 -2.16
N THR A 399 -7.21 -17.53 -1.05
CA THR A 399 -8.50 -16.94 -0.71
C THR A 399 -8.34 -15.45 -0.52
N ALA A 400 -9.06 -14.66 -1.32
CA ALA A 400 -9.04 -13.21 -1.17
C ALA A 400 -9.61 -12.80 0.21
N PRO A 401 -9.08 -11.74 0.86
CA PRO A 401 -9.42 -11.37 2.23
C PRO A 401 -10.91 -11.01 2.45
N PHE A 402 -11.67 -10.76 1.39
CA PHE A 402 -13.11 -10.49 1.45
C PHE A 402 -14.00 -11.75 1.49
N ALA A 403 -13.44 -12.95 1.37
CA ALA A 403 -14.19 -14.19 1.46
C ALA A 403 -14.24 -14.69 2.90
N THR A 404 -15.01 -14.01 3.76
CA THR A 404 -15.40 -14.58 5.05
C THR A 404 -16.23 -15.83 4.76
N THR A 405 -15.64 -17.01 4.96
CA THR A 405 -16.43 -18.24 4.96
C THR A 405 -17.22 -18.23 6.25
N THR A 406 -18.48 -17.77 6.19
CA THR A 406 -19.41 -18.00 7.29
C THR A 406 -19.62 -19.49 7.40
N THR A 407 -18.87 -20.14 8.28
CA THR A 407 -19.13 -21.52 8.68
C THR A 407 -20.47 -21.51 9.42
N LEU A 408 -21.56 -21.77 8.70
CA LEU A 408 -22.86 -22.02 9.32
C LEU A 408 -22.70 -23.26 10.21
N ALA A 409 -22.84 -23.07 11.52
CA ALA A 409 -22.92 -24.17 12.47
C ALA A 409 -24.03 -25.15 12.04
N PRO A 410 -23.82 -26.48 12.15
CA PRO A 410 -24.85 -27.45 11.81
C PRO A 410 -26.07 -27.25 12.72
N ALA A 411 -27.25 -27.13 12.13
CA ALA A 411 -28.50 -27.04 12.87
C ALA A 411 -28.69 -28.29 13.74
N THR A 412 -28.75 -28.11 15.05
CA THR A 412 -29.16 -29.14 16.01
C THR A 412 -30.63 -29.48 15.76
N SER A 413 -30.89 -30.61 15.10
CA SER A 413 -32.23 -31.17 15.02
C SER A 413 -32.58 -31.83 16.35
N THR A 414 -33.29 -31.11 17.22
CA THR A 414 -33.95 -31.70 18.40
C THR A 414 -35.13 -32.55 17.92
N SER A 415 -34.99 -33.87 17.97
CA SER A 415 -36.12 -34.79 17.83
C SER A 415 -36.90 -34.81 19.15
N ALA A 416 -38.19 -34.48 19.09
CA ALA A 416 -39.10 -34.64 20.21
C ALA A 416 -39.42 -36.14 20.41
N PRO A 417 -39.57 -36.62 21.67
CA PRO A 417 -39.98 -37.99 21.92
C PRO A 417 -41.48 -38.15 21.64
N SER A 418 -41.83 -39.26 20.97
CA SER A 418 -43.21 -39.71 20.82
C SER A 418 -43.77 -40.13 22.18
N GLY A 419 -44.82 -39.44 22.62
CA GLY A 419 -45.71 -39.80 23.72
C GLY A 419 -47.12 -39.36 23.40
#